data_AF-A0A2X3KA03-F1
#
_entry.id   AF-A0A2X3KA03-F1
#
_cell.length_a   1.000
_cell.length_b   1.000
_cell.length_c   1.000
_cell.angle_alpha   90.00
_cell.angle_beta   90.00
_cell.angle_gamma   90.00
#
_symmetry.space_group_name_H-M   'P 1'
#
loop_
_entity.id
_entity.type
_entity.pdbx_description
1 polymer ?
#
loop_
_entity_poly.entity_id
_entity_poly.type
_entity_poly.pdbx_seq_one_letter_code
_entity_poly.pdbx_strand_id
1 'polypeptide(L)'
;MASPDWWGRKIWRLRCDWRENQLRAVGAVNKKAHAYVSASSLIEWQEQRRKNRDFFKSHELVDEDGNVSSLEDMINKSTSNPGYSSP
;
A
#
# COMPACT_ATOMS: atom_id res chain seq x y z
N MET A 1 4.86 -6.79 25.31
CA MET A 1 6.09 -7.00 24.51
C MET A 1 5.72 -6.88 23.04
N ALA A 2 6.56 -6.27 22.19
CA ALA A 2 6.23 -6.07 20.78
C ALA A 2 6.14 -7.42 20.03
N SER A 3 5.10 -7.61 19.20
CA SER A 3 4.90 -8.85 18.45
C SER A 3 5.97 -9.04 17.36
N PRO A 4 6.24 -10.28 16.91
CA PRO A 4 7.14 -10.54 15.79
C PRO A 4 6.79 -9.73 14.53
N ASP A 5 5.51 -9.55 14.23
CA ASP A 5 5.04 -8.76 13.09
C ASP A 5 5.40 -7.28 13.23
N TRP A 6 5.39 -6.74 14.45
CA TRP A 6 5.80 -5.37 14.69
C TRP A 6 7.28 -5.18 14.34
N TRP A 7 8.14 -6.09 14.79
CA TRP A 7 9.56 -6.07 14.46
C TRP A 7 9.81 -6.28 12.97
N GLY A 8 9.08 -7.21 12.34
CA GLY A 8 9.15 -7.44 10.89
C GLY A 8 8.85 -6.17 10.10
N ARG A 9 7.75 -5.47 10.43
CA ARG A 9 7.39 -4.18 9.80
C ARG A 9 8.42 -3.08 10.06
N LYS A 10 9.05 -3.08 11.22
CA LYS A 10 10.07 -2.08 11.58
C LYS A 10 11.37 -2.30 10.80
N ILE A 11 11.86 -3.53 10.75
CA ILE A 11 13.06 -3.91 10.01
C ILE A 11 12.85 -3.71 8.50
N TRP A 12 11.67 -4.08 7.98
CA TRP A 12 11.35 -3.86 6.57
C TRP A 12 11.40 -2.38 6.19
N ARG A 13 10.84 -1.48 7.01
CA ARG A 13 10.92 -0.03 6.77
C ARG A 13 12.37 0.47 6.73
N LEU A 14 13.18 0.08 7.72
CA LEU A 14 14.60 0.45 7.75
C LEU A 14 15.35 -0.02 6.49
N ARG A 15 15.06 -1.24 6.02
CA ARG A 15 15.63 -1.77 4.78
C ARG A 15 15.24 -0.95 3.55
N CYS A 16 13.98 -0.54 3.44
CA CYS A 16 13.50 0.30 2.34
C CYS A 16 14.17 1.67 2.34
N ASP A 17 14.27 2.32 3.50
CA ASP A 17 14.94 3.63 3.64
C ASP A 17 16.41 3.56 3.24
N TRP A 18 17.11 2.51 3.69
CA TRP A 18 18.51 2.28 3.33
C TRP A 18 18.70 2.08 1.84
N ARG A 19 17.84 1.26 1.21
CA ARG A 19 17.93 1.01 -0.23
C ARG A 19 17.67 2.28 -1.05
N GLU A 20 16.70 3.09 -0.64
CA GLU A 20 16.39 4.35 -1.31
C GLU A 20 17.55 5.34 -1.18
N ASN A 21 18.20 5.41 -0.02
CA ASN A 21 19.39 6.23 0.17
C ASN A 21 20.55 5.78 -0.72
N GLN A 22 20.75 4.47 -0.90
CA GLN A 22 21.76 3.98 -1.84
C GLN A 22 21.42 4.33 -3.29
N LEU A 23 20.14 4.18 -3.70
CA LEU A 23 19.69 4.55 -5.05
C LEU A 23 19.84 6.04 -5.33
N ARG A 24 19.66 6.90 -4.32
CA ARG A 24 19.95 8.33 -4.41
C ARG A 24 21.46 8.60 -4.53
N ALA A 25 22.28 7.91 -3.75
CA ALA A 25 23.74 8.06 -3.79
C ALA A 25 24.35 7.67 -5.13
N VAL A 26 23.84 6.61 -5.78
CA VAL A 26 24.29 6.19 -7.12
C VAL A 26 23.64 6.97 -8.27
N GLY A 27 22.81 7.97 -7.96
CA GLY A 27 22.17 8.85 -8.95
C GLY A 27 20.98 8.24 -9.68
N ALA A 28 20.48 7.08 -9.26
CA ALA A 28 19.27 6.45 -9.80
C ALA A 28 17.98 7.19 -9.40
N VAL A 29 18.04 8.02 -8.36
CA VAL A 29 16.95 8.90 -7.91
C VAL A 29 17.41 10.33 -8.10
N ASN A 30 16.91 10.98 -9.14
CA ASN A 30 17.25 12.36 -9.50
C ASN A 30 16.08 13.02 -10.24
N LYS A 31 16.09 14.35 -10.35
CA LYS A 31 15.00 15.12 -10.99
C LYS A 31 14.67 14.68 -12.43
N LYS A 32 15.62 14.11 -13.17
CA LYS A 32 15.46 13.70 -14.58
C LYS A 32 14.95 12.26 -14.75
N ALA A 33 15.32 11.35 -13.85
CA ALA A 33 14.91 9.95 -13.88
C ALA A 33 13.67 9.72 -12.99
N HIS A 34 13.85 9.83 -11.67
CA HIS A 34 12.77 9.71 -10.70
C HIS A 34 12.97 10.72 -9.57
N ALA A 35 12.11 11.75 -9.51
CA ALA A 35 12.35 12.94 -8.70
C ALA A 35 12.23 12.73 -7.18
N TYR A 36 11.45 11.74 -6.73
CA TYR A 36 11.10 11.55 -5.32
C TYR A 36 11.49 10.18 -4.78
N VAL A 37 11.30 9.14 -5.59
CA VAL A 37 11.42 7.75 -5.19
C VAL A 37 11.98 6.91 -6.32
N SER A 38 12.74 5.86 -6.03
CA SER A 38 13.23 4.93 -7.04
C SER A 38 12.11 4.22 -7.82
N ALA A 39 12.41 3.84 -9.07
CA ALA A 39 11.51 3.04 -9.91
C ALA A 39 11.04 1.76 -9.22
N SER A 40 11.96 1.06 -8.55
CA SER A 40 11.66 -0.19 -7.84
C SER A 40 10.61 -0.01 -6.75
N SER A 41 10.72 1.06 -5.97
CA SER A 41 9.76 1.35 -4.90
C SER A 41 8.40 1.78 -5.45
N LEU A 42 8.35 2.46 -6.60
CA LEU A 42 7.09 2.76 -7.28
C LEU A 42 6.38 1.48 -7.77
N ILE A 43 7.13 0.56 -8.38
CA ILE A 43 6.60 -0.74 -8.84
C ILE A 43 6.08 -1.56 -7.65
N GLU A 44 6.85 -1.64 -6.57
CA GLU A 44 6.44 -2.36 -5.35
C GLU A 44 5.14 -1.76 -4.79
N TRP A 45 5.03 -0.42 -4.73
CA TRP A 45 3.80 0.25 -4.28
C TRP A 45 2.59 -0.06 -5.18
N GLN A 46 2.77 -0.08 -6.50
CA GLN A 46 1.72 -0.46 -7.45
C GLN A 46 1.30 -1.91 -7.27
N GLU A 47 2.24 -2.84 -7.07
CA GLU A 47 1.95 -4.24 -6.82
C GLU A 47 1.22 -4.47 -5.49
N GLN A 48 1.60 -3.76 -4.43
CA GLN A 48 0.88 -3.80 -3.15
C GLN A 48 -0.56 -3.32 -3.33
N ARG A 49 -0.77 -2.21 -4.05
CA ARG A 49 -2.12 -1.73 -4.39
C ARG A 49 -2.91 -2.74 -5.21
N ARG A 50 -2.29 -3.38 -6.20
CA ARG A 50 -2.93 -4.40 -7.03
C ARG A 50 -3.33 -5.61 -6.18
N LYS A 51 -2.42 -6.16 -5.38
CA LYS A 51 -2.70 -7.29 -4.47
C LYS A 51 -3.80 -6.96 -3.47
N ASN A 52 -3.78 -5.76 -2.89
CA ASN A 52 -4.83 -5.30 -1.99
C ASN A 52 -6.17 -5.17 -2.71
N ARG A 53 -6.18 -4.63 -3.92
CA ARG A 53 -7.41 -4.54 -4.72
C ARG A 53 -7.95 -5.92 -5.11
N ASP A 54 -7.08 -6.83 -5.56
CA ASP A 54 -7.48 -8.20 -5.91
C ASP A 54 -8.04 -8.92 -4.67
N PHE A 55 -7.47 -8.68 -3.48
CA PHE A 55 -8.00 -9.16 -2.21
C PHE A 55 -9.39 -8.60 -1.93
N PHE A 56 -9.60 -7.28 -2.01
CA PHE A 56 -10.91 -6.67 -1.77
C PHE A 56 -11.98 -7.08 -2.78
N LYS A 57 -11.61 -7.29 -4.05
CA LYS A 57 -12.53 -7.74 -5.08
C LYS A 57 -12.98 -9.20 -4.92
N SER A 58 -12.11 -10.05 -4.35
CA SER A 58 -12.37 -11.48 -4.15
C SER A 58 -13.02 -11.80 -2.79
N HIS A 59 -13.11 -10.83 -1.89
CA HIS A 59 -13.73 -11.01 -0.58
C HIS A 59 -15.12 -10.35 -0.56
N GLU A 60 -16.13 -11.19 -0.32
CA GLU A 60 -17.49 -10.75 -0.02
C GLU A 60 -17.67 -10.66 1.50
N LEU A 61 -18.35 -9.61 1.96
CA LEU A 61 -18.75 -9.47 3.36
C LEU A 61 -20.15 -10.04 3.53
N VAL A 62 -20.32 -10.89 4.54
CA VAL A 62 -21.63 -11.37 4.99
C VAL A 62 -21.93 -10.69 6.32
N ASP A 63 -23.01 -9.91 6.35
CA ASP A 63 -23.48 -9.24 7.56
C ASP A 63 -24.19 -10.22 8.51
N GLU A 64 -24.41 -9.84 9.77
CA GLU A 64 -25.11 -10.66 10.78
C GLU A 64 -26.57 -11.00 10.37
N ASP A 65 -27.18 -10.15 9.54
CA ASP A 65 -28.51 -10.36 8.93
C ASP A 65 -28.47 -11.21 7.65
N GLY A 66 -27.31 -11.75 7.26
CA GLY A 66 -27.15 -12.60 6.07
C GLY A 66 -27.05 -11.86 4.73
N ASN A 67 -26.89 -10.54 4.75
CA ASN A 67 -26.72 -9.73 3.55
C ASN A 67 -25.28 -9.83 3.01
N VAL A 68 -25.14 -10.14 1.71
CA VAL A 68 -23.83 -10.21 1.03
C VAL A 68 -23.53 -8.87 0.37
N SER A 69 -22.48 -8.18 0.80
CA SER A 69 -22.01 -6.92 0.22
C SER A 69 -20.56 -7.03 -0.23
N SER A 70 -20.21 -6.40 -1.35
CA SER A 70 -18.81 -6.38 -1.82
C SER A 70 -17.92 -5.54 -0.88
N LEU A 71 -16.80 -6.11 -0.42
CA LEU A 71 -15.84 -5.40 0.43
C LEU A 71 -15.21 -4.19 -0.27
N GLU A 72 -15.04 -4.27 -1.59
CA GLU A 72 -14.55 -3.15 -2.43
C GLU A 72 -15.49 -1.94 -2.34
N ASP A 73 -16.80 -2.15 -2.46
CA ASP A 73 -17.80 -1.08 -2.39
C ASP A 73 -17.88 -0.42 -1.02
N MET A 74 -17.73 -1.19 0.06
CA MET A 74 -17.77 -0.66 1.41
C MET A 74 -16.51 0.15 1.74
N ILE A 75 -15.33 -0.30 1.31
CA ILE A 75 -14.07 0.44 1.48
C ILE A 75 -14.07 1.74 0.67
N ASN A 76 -14.62 1.71 -0.54
CA ASN A 76 -14.74 2.91 -1.38
C ASN A 76 -15.73 3.94 -0.79
N LYS A 77 -16.79 3.49 -0.13
CA LYS A 77 -17.78 4.35 0.55
C LYS A 77 -17.37 4.78 1.97
N SER A 78 -16.31 4.19 2.53
CA SER A 78 -15.86 4.50 3.88
C SER A 78 -15.31 5.93 3.98
N THR A 79 -15.79 6.68 4.98
CA THR A 79 -15.35 8.04 5.32
C THR A 79 -13.86 8.15 5.65
N SER A 80 -13.16 7.03 5.83
CA SER A 80 -11.72 6.96 6.09
C SER A 80 -10.83 7.00 4.84
N ASN A 81 -11.42 7.04 3.63
CA ASN A 81 -10.70 7.20 2.36
C ASN A 81 -11.04 8.55 1.69
N PRO A 82 -10.46 9.68 2.15
CA PRO A 82 -10.85 11.03 1.72
C PRO A 82 -10.51 11.37 0.25
N GLY A 83 -9.90 10.46 -0.52
CA GLY A 83 -9.70 10.62 -1.96
C GLY A 83 -10.89 10.17 -2.82
N TYR A 84 -11.93 9.57 -2.21
CA TYR A 84 -13.07 8.97 -2.91
C TYR A 84 -14.43 9.51 -2.43
N SER A 85 -14.47 10.65 -1.74
CA SER A 85 -15.72 11.39 -1.59
C SER A 85 -16.04 12.06 -2.93
N SER A 86 -16.98 11.50 -3.68
CA SER A 86 -17.58 12.13 -4.86
C SER A 86 -18.03 13.57 -4.52
N PRO A 87 -17.93 14.54 -5.44
CA PRO A 87 -18.73 15.76 -5.35
C PRO A 87 -20.24 15.43 -5.35
#